data_AF-A0A9R1C0R4-F1
#
_entry.id   AF-A0A9R1C0R4-F1
#
_cell.length_a   1.000
_cell.length_b   1.000
_cell.length_c   1.000
_cell.angle_alpha   90.00
_cell.angle_beta   90.00
_cell.angle_gamma   90.00
#
_symmetry.space_group_name_H-M   'P 1'
#
loop_
_entity.id
_entity.type
_entity.pdbx_description
1 polymer ?
#
loop_
_entity_poly.entity_id
_entity_poly.type
_entity_poly.pdbx_seq_one_letter_code
_entity_poly.pdbx_strand_id
1 'polypeptide(L)'
;MQGAKLCMLADMLGSTGSLTGVDVAKHRLAACRTMLQKYSLGDRSRLFVADGTLFSILPVNSNLGSMEACFEFMLFVTAFVGIEDNGSIFSEWTSKRSWKDRQKSKKAKAAGSPHLPSTSEPELIYYGKDSGLIGLQKRYVLHPSTDAAACTSGYDKVLVDAECTHDGSIKHIQKFEFWGWKTLDRRVLNVERTGNLLHLQLGLLTNGFKLLKTGGSLVYSTCSSCHHMTNSLSWNSLTVAQNENVVQQFLSKYPSAGTDVLLPAFI
;
A
#
# COMPACT_ATOMS: atom_id res chain seq x y z
N MET A 1 -5.11 12.57 9.42
CA MET A 1 -4.27 13.27 8.41
C MET A 1 -3.74 12.22 7.46
N GLN A 2 -3.75 12.46 6.14
CA GLN A 2 -3.16 11.54 5.16
C GLN A 2 -1.63 11.55 5.31
N GLY A 3 -1.01 10.38 5.35
CA GLY A 3 0.45 10.22 5.41
C GLY A 3 1.09 10.26 6.80
N ALA A 4 0.32 10.48 7.88
CA ALA A 4 0.89 10.55 9.24
C ALA A 4 1.59 9.25 9.67
N LYS A 5 0.96 8.09 9.44
CA LYS A 5 1.55 6.78 9.73
C LYS A 5 2.84 6.56 8.93
N LEU A 6 2.86 6.95 7.66
CA LEU A 6 4.04 6.81 6.81
C LEU A 6 5.19 7.73 7.26
N CYS A 7 4.89 8.97 7.67
CA CYS A 7 5.89 9.86 8.27
C CYS A 7 6.46 9.28 9.57
N MET A 8 5.62 8.74 10.44
CA MET A 8 6.08 8.08 11.68
C MET A 8 7.03 6.92 11.38
N LEU A 9 6.67 6.04 10.43
CA LEU A 9 7.53 4.94 10.02
C LEU A 9 8.84 5.43 9.39
N ALA A 10 8.79 6.47 8.56
CA ALA A 10 9.98 7.05 7.95
C ALA A 10 10.94 7.66 8.99
N ASP A 11 10.39 8.31 10.02
CA ASP A 11 11.15 8.87 11.13
C ASP A 11 11.82 7.75 11.96
N MET A 12 11.07 6.68 12.26
CA MET A 12 11.60 5.51 12.97
C MET A 12 12.67 4.74 12.18
N LEU A 13 12.59 4.71 10.84
CA LEU A 13 13.61 4.10 9.98
C LEU A 13 14.94 4.87 10.04
N GLY A 14 14.88 6.18 10.31
CA GLY A 14 16.04 7.06 10.40
C GLY A 14 16.90 7.02 9.14
N SER A 15 18.18 6.68 9.30
CA SER A 15 19.17 6.69 8.22
C SER A 15 19.35 5.33 7.52
N THR A 16 18.55 4.32 7.83
CA THR A 16 18.70 2.96 7.26
C THR A 16 17.40 2.40 6.70
N GLY A 17 17.50 1.41 5.82
CA GLY A 17 16.34 0.76 5.22
C GLY A 17 15.66 1.57 4.10
N SER A 18 14.46 1.14 3.74
CA SER A 18 13.61 1.76 2.72
C SER A 18 12.14 1.66 3.11
N LEU A 19 11.31 2.56 2.57
CA LEU A 19 9.88 2.62 2.85
C LEU A 19 9.06 2.62 1.56
N THR A 20 8.03 1.78 1.50
CA THR A 20 7.10 1.74 0.37
C THR A 20 5.69 2.11 0.83
N GLY A 21 5.10 3.13 0.21
CA GLY A 21 3.71 3.53 0.43
C GLY A 21 2.84 3.16 -0.77
N VAL A 22 1.70 2.53 -0.53
CA VAL A 22 0.74 2.10 -1.56
C VAL A 22 -0.65 2.61 -1.21
N ASP A 23 -1.33 3.21 -2.18
CA ASP A 23 -2.72 3.66 -2.04
C ASP A 23 -3.35 3.72 -3.43
N VAL A 24 -4.61 3.35 -3.57
CA VAL A 24 -5.33 3.44 -4.85
C VAL A 24 -5.59 4.90 -5.25
N ALA A 25 -5.66 5.81 -4.27
CA ALA A 25 -6.00 7.20 -4.51
C ALA A 25 -4.76 8.09 -4.65
N LYS A 26 -4.44 8.43 -5.90
CA LYS A 26 -3.32 9.32 -6.25
C LYS A 26 -3.26 10.64 -5.47
N HIS A 27 -4.41 11.24 -5.17
CA HIS A 27 -4.47 12.50 -4.42
C HIS A 27 -4.05 12.31 -2.95
N ARG A 28 -4.37 11.16 -2.33
CA ARG A 28 -3.95 10.81 -0.96
C ARG A 28 -2.43 10.68 -0.90
N LEU A 29 -1.83 10.02 -1.89
CA LEU A 29 -0.37 9.89 -1.99
C LEU A 29 0.32 11.21 -2.33
N ALA A 30 -0.32 12.09 -3.11
CA ALA A 30 0.21 13.43 -3.35
C ALA A 30 0.29 14.25 -2.04
N ALA A 31 -0.73 14.17 -1.19
CA ALA A 31 -0.70 14.77 0.15
C ALA A 31 0.36 14.11 1.05
N CYS A 32 0.45 12.78 1.03
CA CYS A 32 1.48 12.03 1.75
C CYS A 32 2.89 12.44 1.33
N ARG A 33 3.15 12.58 0.03
CA ARG A 33 4.42 13.08 -0.51
C ARG A 33 4.73 14.48 0.02
N THR A 34 3.76 15.39 0.01
CA THR A 34 3.96 16.75 0.55
C THR A 34 4.38 16.71 2.01
N MET A 35 3.80 15.81 2.82
CA MET A 35 4.20 15.63 4.23
C MET A 35 5.63 15.08 4.33
N LEU A 36 5.96 14.01 3.60
CA LEU A 36 7.33 13.46 3.58
C LEU A 36 8.37 14.51 3.19
N GLN A 37 8.08 15.35 2.20
CA GLN A 37 8.98 16.42 1.77
C GLN A 37 9.08 17.54 2.82
N LYS A 38 7.93 17.96 3.39
CA LYS A 38 7.88 19.02 4.40
C LYS A 38 8.71 18.68 5.64
N TYR A 39 8.71 17.42 6.04
CA TYR A 39 9.46 16.94 7.21
C TYR A 39 10.82 16.34 6.86
N SER A 40 11.26 16.38 5.60
CA SER A 40 12.54 15.80 5.13
C SER A 40 12.69 14.29 5.45
N LEU A 41 11.58 13.55 5.36
CA LEU A 41 11.51 12.10 5.63
C LEU A 41 11.38 11.26 4.35
N GLY A 42 11.39 11.91 3.19
CA GLY A 42 11.07 11.28 1.91
C GLY A 42 12.23 10.55 1.22
N ASP A 43 13.48 10.75 1.67
CA ASP A 43 14.67 10.31 0.94
C ASP A 43 14.73 8.81 0.70
N ARG A 44 14.24 8.01 1.65
CA ARG A 44 14.21 6.53 1.58
C ARG A 44 12.86 5.96 1.17
N SER A 45 11.92 6.82 0.79
CA SER A 45 10.55 6.42 0.48
C SER A 45 10.31 6.28 -1.01
N ARG A 46 9.41 5.37 -1.40
CA ARG A 46 8.81 5.28 -2.74
C ARG A 46 7.30 5.09 -2.63
N LEU A 47 6.54 5.77 -3.49
CA LEU A 47 5.07 5.80 -3.43
C LEU A 47 4.45 5.30 -4.73
N PHE A 48 3.57 4.32 -4.62
CA PHE A 48 2.86 3.70 -5.73
C PHE A 48 1.36 3.96 -5.65
N VAL A 49 0.78 4.42 -6.76
CA VAL A 49 -0.67 4.35 -6.98
C VAL A 49 -0.98 2.96 -7.49
N ALA A 50 -1.61 2.13 -6.66
CA ALA A 50 -1.94 0.75 -7.01
C ALA A 50 -3.06 0.20 -6.11
N ASP A 51 -3.66 -0.91 -6.54
CA ASP A 51 -4.52 -1.72 -5.67
C ASP A 51 -3.64 -2.50 -4.67
N GLY A 52 -3.79 -2.19 -3.39
CA GLY A 52 -3.02 -2.85 -2.32
C GLY A 52 -3.31 -4.34 -2.16
N THR A 53 -4.42 -4.85 -2.72
CA THR A 53 -4.75 -6.28 -2.73
C THR A 53 -3.99 -7.07 -3.80
N LEU A 54 -3.43 -6.38 -4.81
CA LEU A 54 -2.72 -6.96 -5.95
C LEU A 54 -1.26 -6.50 -6.06
N PHE A 55 -0.85 -5.54 -5.23
CA PHE A 55 0.49 -4.98 -5.26
C PHE A 55 1.56 -6.03 -4.93
N SER A 56 2.58 -6.15 -5.79
CA SER A 56 3.57 -7.23 -5.73
C SER A 56 5.00 -6.75 -5.98
N ILE A 57 5.31 -5.47 -5.75
CA ILE A 57 6.66 -4.94 -5.93
C ILE A 57 7.45 -5.04 -4.60
N LEU A 58 8.58 -5.76 -4.63
CA LEU A 58 9.45 -6.00 -3.47
C LEU A 58 10.38 -4.82 -3.15
N PRO A 59 10.85 -4.67 -1.90
CA PRO A 59 11.83 -3.64 -1.54
C PRO A 59 13.11 -3.78 -2.35
N VAL A 60 13.78 -2.66 -2.59
CA VAL A 60 15.10 -2.67 -3.23
C VAL A 60 16.14 -2.94 -2.16
N ASN A 61 16.75 -4.11 -2.21
CA ASN A 61 17.81 -4.48 -1.28
C ASN A 61 19.13 -3.85 -1.74
N SER A 62 19.54 -2.78 -1.05
CA SER A 62 20.85 -2.14 -1.26
C SER A 62 22.02 -3.04 -0.84
N ASN A 63 21.76 -4.10 -0.07
CA ASN A 63 22.78 -5.01 0.48
C ASN A 63 23.05 -6.24 -0.39
N LEU A 64 22.57 -6.26 -1.64
CA LEU A 64 23.04 -7.26 -2.61
C LEU A 64 24.41 -6.83 -3.14
N GLY A 65 25.40 -6.93 -2.24
CA GLY A 65 26.78 -7.15 -2.65
C GLY A 65 26.81 -8.44 -3.48
N SER A 66 27.42 -8.33 -4.66
CA SER A 66 27.30 -9.24 -5.82
C SER A 66 26.00 -9.05 -6.60
N MET A 67 26.08 -8.18 -7.60
CA MET A 67 25.17 -8.15 -8.75
C MET A 67 24.93 -9.55 -9.34
N GLU A 68 25.81 -10.53 -9.11
CA GLU A 68 25.82 -11.89 -9.69
C GLU A 68 24.58 -12.73 -9.37
N ALA A 69 24.08 -12.75 -8.12
CA ALA A 69 22.90 -13.57 -7.79
C ALA A 69 21.59 -13.01 -8.37
N CYS A 70 21.47 -11.67 -8.43
CA CYS A 70 20.38 -11.02 -9.15
C CYS A 70 20.54 -11.20 -10.65
N PHE A 71 21.77 -11.17 -11.17
CA PHE A 71 22.05 -11.30 -12.59
C PHE A 71 21.64 -12.67 -13.12
N GLU A 72 21.96 -13.76 -12.42
CA GLU A 72 21.56 -15.12 -12.82
C GLU A 72 20.04 -15.28 -12.84
N PHE A 73 19.35 -14.81 -11.80
CA PHE A 73 17.89 -14.81 -11.75
C PHE A 73 17.26 -13.89 -12.83
N MET A 74 17.88 -12.73 -13.09
CA MET A 74 17.42 -11.75 -14.08
C MET A 74 17.71 -12.16 -15.53
N LEU A 75 18.82 -12.86 -15.76
CA LEU A 75 19.23 -13.37 -17.08
C LEU A 75 18.31 -14.52 -17.50
N PHE A 76 17.94 -15.39 -16.55
CA PHE A 76 16.93 -16.43 -16.77
C PHE A 76 15.56 -15.84 -17.18
N VAL A 77 15.09 -14.80 -16.50
CA VAL A 77 13.80 -14.15 -16.81
C VAL A 77 13.85 -13.39 -18.14
N THR A 78 14.95 -12.69 -18.44
CA THR A 78 15.09 -11.94 -19.69
C THR A 78 15.24 -12.85 -20.92
N ALA A 79 15.92 -14.00 -20.79
CA ALA A 79 16.03 -14.98 -21.87
C ALA A 79 14.69 -15.64 -22.23
N PHE A 80 13.74 -15.75 -21.30
CA PHE A 80 12.45 -16.39 -21.53
C PHE A 80 11.43 -15.52 -22.26
N VAL A 81 11.56 -14.18 -22.21
CA VAL A 81 10.51 -13.25 -22.65
C VAL A 81 10.88 -12.50 -23.95
N GLY A 82 12.15 -12.50 -24.37
CA GLY A 82 12.54 -12.03 -25.71
C GLY A 82 12.10 -10.59 -26.05
N ILE A 83 12.35 -9.64 -25.15
CA ILE A 83 11.98 -8.22 -25.34
C ILE A 83 13.24 -7.38 -25.60
N GLU A 84 13.31 -6.77 -26.78
CA GLU A 84 14.25 -5.68 -27.08
C GLU A 84 13.84 -4.41 -26.33
N ASP A 85 14.73 -3.78 -25.54
CA ASP A 85 14.38 -2.55 -24.80
C ASP A 85 15.54 -1.54 -24.65
N ASN A 86 15.14 -0.26 -24.62
CA ASN A 86 15.93 0.96 -24.75
C ASN A 86 16.50 1.51 -23.40
N GLY A 87 16.76 0.63 -22.42
CA GLY A 87 17.66 0.91 -21.29
C GLY A 87 17.32 2.12 -20.38
N SER A 88 16.04 2.43 -20.13
CA SER A 88 15.71 3.61 -19.29
C SER A 88 16.04 3.37 -17.80
N ILE A 89 16.91 4.24 -17.25
CA ILE A 89 17.38 4.20 -15.86
C ILE A 89 16.60 5.21 -15.01
N PHE A 90 16.45 4.95 -13.71
CA PHE A 90 15.97 5.93 -12.74
C PHE A 90 17.05 7.00 -12.47
N SER A 91 16.76 8.24 -12.84
CA SER A 91 17.52 9.41 -12.43
C SER A 91 17.06 9.90 -11.05
N GLU A 92 17.66 10.96 -10.52
CA GLU A 92 17.10 11.65 -9.36
C GLU A 92 15.65 12.11 -9.62
N TRP A 93 14.77 11.95 -8.63
CA TRP A 93 13.38 12.31 -8.78
C TRP A 93 13.22 13.83 -8.87
N THR A 94 12.44 14.29 -9.85
CA THR A 94 12.09 15.71 -9.98
C THR A 94 10.59 15.90 -10.03
N SER A 95 10.10 17.00 -9.44
CA SER A 95 8.68 17.36 -9.48
C SER A 95 8.24 17.86 -10.87
N LYS A 96 9.20 18.29 -11.70
CA LYS A 96 8.95 18.81 -13.05
C LYS A 96 8.77 17.66 -14.03
N ARG A 97 7.51 17.39 -14.41
CA ARG A 97 7.24 16.52 -15.58
C ARG A 97 7.94 17.08 -16.81
N SER A 98 8.73 16.24 -17.47
CA SER A 98 9.40 16.59 -18.72
C SER A 98 8.38 17.04 -19.76
N TRP A 99 8.77 17.97 -20.63
CA TRP A 99 7.96 18.37 -21.77
C TRP A 99 7.50 17.16 -22.60
N LYS A 100 8.34 16.13 -22.72
CA LYS A 100 8.03 14.87 -23.40
C LYS A 100 6.90 14.09 -22.70
N ASP A 101 6.89 14.05 -21.37
CA ASP A 101 5.80 13.40 -20.60
C ASP A 101 4.49 14.17 -20.74
N ARG A 102 4.55 15.50 -20.77
CA ARG A 102 3.39 16.35 -21.01
C ARG A 102 2.82 16.08 -22.41
N GLN A 103 3.67 16.00 -23.43
CA GLN A 103 3.29 15.65 -24.80
C GLN A 103 2.68 14.24 -24.90
N LYS A 104 3.30 13.24 -24.26
CA LYS A 104 2.78 11.85 -24.23
C LYS A 104 1.41 11.77 -23.56
N SER A 105 1.22 12.46 -22.44
CA SER A 105 -0.08 12.54 -21.74
C SER A 105 -1.15 13.28 -22.54
N LYS A 106 -0.78 14.34 -23.29
CA LYS A 106 -1.68 15.05 -24.21
C LYS A 106 -2.07 14.17 -25.40
N LYS A 107 -1.12 13.43 -25.98
CA LYS A 107 -1.35 12.50 -27.09
C LYS A 107 -2.26 11.34 -26.68
N ALA A 108 -2.07 10.77 -25.49
CA ALA A 108 -2.94 9.73 -24.93
C ALA A 108 -4.38 10.23 -24.69
N LYS A 109 -4.54 11.50 -24.25
CA LYS A 109 -5.86 12.13 -24.09
C LYS A 109 -6.52 12.50 -25.42
N ALA A 110 -5.75 12.87 -26.43
CA ALA A 110 -6.26 13.27 -27.75
C ALA A 110 -6.61 12.06 -28.64
N ALA A 111 -6.00 10.90 -28.43
CA ALA A 111 -6.26 9.68 -29.20
C ALA A 111 -7.61 9.02 -28.89
N GLY A 112 -8.49 9.65 -28.09
CA GLY A 112 -9.81 9.12 -27.77
C GLY A 112 -9.77 7.72 -27.16
N SER A 113 -8.64 7.31 -26.56
CA SER A 113 -8.59 6.06 -25.82
C SER A 113 -9.69 6.15 -24.78
N PRO A 114 -10.71 5.27 -24.83
CA PRO A 114 -11.65 5.17 -23.72
C PRO A 114 -10.78 5.05 -22.48
N HIS A 115 -11.16 5.75 -21.42
CA HIS A 115 -10.55 5.66 -20.10
C HIS A 115 -10.25 4.18 -19.83
N LEU A 116 -9.02 3.75 -20.12
CA LEU A 116 -8.63 2.37 -19.94
C LEU A 116 -8.86 2.17 -18.45
N PRO A 117 -9.70 1.21 -18.02
CA PRO A 117 -9.87 0.96 -16.60
C PRO A 117 -8.45 0.85 -16.06
N SER A 118 -8.16 1.71 -15.06
CA SER A 118 -6.88 1.82 -14.37
C SER A 118 -5.95 0.67 -14.71
N THR A 119 -4.91 0.91 -15.51
CA THR A 119 -3.89 -0.11 -15.78
C THR A 119 -3.57 -0.77 -14.44
N SER A 120 -3.76 -2.09 -14.37
CA SER A 120 -3.48 -2.92 -13.19
C SER A 120 -2.04 -2.78 -12.69
N GLU A 121 -1.18 -2.17 -13.51
CA GLU A 121 0.21 -1.89 -13.21
C GLU A 121 0.37 -0.74 -12.19
N PRO A 122 1.16 -0.96 -11.12
CA PRO A 122 1.48 0.08 -10.14
C PRO A 122 2.14 1.32 -10.75
N GLU A 123 1.58 2.51 -10.53
CA GLU A 123 2.19 3.78 -10.96
C GLU A 123 3.11 4.35 -9.85
N LEU A 124 4.43 4.33 -10.07
CA LEU A 124 5.39 5.01 -9.19
C LEU A 124 5.29 6.55 -9.36
N ILE A 125 4.81 7.25 -8.33
CA ILE A 125 4.59 8.71 -8.40
C ILE A 125 5.64 9.53 -7.63
N TYR A 126 6.41 8.89 -6.76
CA TYR A 126 7.47 9.52 -5.97
C TYR A 126 8.50 8.49 -5.55
N TYR A 127 9.77 8.91 -5.54
CA TYR A 127 10.84 8.20 -4.87
C TYR A 127 11.90 9.19 -4.40
N GLY A 128 12.45 8.97 -3.22
CA GLY A 128 13.54 9.78 -2.69
C GLY A 128 14.90 9.36 -3.24
N LYS A 129 15.92 10.19 -2.98
CA LYS A 129 17.29 9.97 -3.46
C LYS A 129 17.94 8.68 -2.92
N ASP A 130 17.60 8.30 -1.70
CA ASP A 130 18.13 7.14 -0.99
C ASP A 130 17.14 5.96 -0.98
N SER A 131 16.15 5.97 -1.89
CA SER A 131 15.13 4.91 -2.04
C SER A 131 15.68 3.60 -2.62
N GLY A 132 16.95 3.60 -3.04
CA GLY A 132 17.59 2.49 -3.75
C GLY A 132 17.28 2.45 -5.26
N LEU A 133 16.46 3.37 -5.78
CA LEU A 133 16.06 3.35 -7.19
C LEU A 133 17.07 4.00 -8.15
N ILE A 134 17.75 5.06 -7.72
CA ILE A 134 18.63 5.84 -8.60
C ILE A 134 19.73 4.93 -9.17
N GLY A 135 19.91 4.98 -10.50
CA GLY A 135 20.89 4.15 -11.22
C GLY A 135 20.36 2.78 -11.65
N LEU A 136 19.21 2.33 -11.17
CA LEU A 136 18.61 1.06 -11.59
C LEU A 136 17.79 1.19 -12.88
N GLN A 137 17.78 0.15 -13.70
CA GLN A 137 16.89 0.08 -14.87
C GLN A 137 15.45 -0.13 -14.43
N LYS A 138 14.53 0.64 -15.02
CA LYS A 138 13.11 0.64 -14.62
C LYS A 138 12.44 -0.73 -14.71
N ARG A 139 12.81 -1.52 -15.73
CA ARG A 139 12.24 -2.87 -15.96
C ARG A 139 12.46 -3.84 -14.80
N TYR A 140 13.55 -3.69 -14.05
CA TYR A 140 13.91 -4.61 -12.98
C TYR A 140 13.25 -4.28 -11.64
N VAL A 141 12.86 -3.02 -11.44
CA VAL A 141 12.28 -2.58 -10.17
C VAL A 141 10.76 -2.65 -10.19
N LEU A 142 10.14 -2.41 -11.35
CA LEU A 142 8.68 -2.38 -11.46
C LEU A 142 8.06 -3.75 -11.75
N HIS A 143 8.88 -4.82 -11.77
CA HIS A 143 8.39 -6.16 -12.07
C HIS A 143 7.67 -6.77 -10.85
N PRO A 144 6.45 -7.30 -11.02
CA PRO A 144 5.77 -8.10 -10.01
C PRO A 144 6.64 -9.27 -9.52
N SER A 145 6.69 -9.51 -8.22
CA SER A 145 7.34 -10.69 -7.66
C SER A 145 6.41 -11.90 -7.62
N THR A 146 7.02 -13.08 -7.60
CA THR A 146 6.35 -14.33 -7.22
C THR A 146 6.39 -14.52 -5.69
N ASP A 147 5.44 -15.30 -5.15
CA ASP A 147 5.36 -15.58 -3.70
C ASP A 147 6.68 -16.17 -3.15
N ALA A 148 7.40 -16.98 -3.94
CA ALA A 148 8.69 -17.55 -3.52
C ALA A 148 9.81 -16.51 -3.34
N ALA A 149 9.82 -15.46 -4.16
CA ALA A 149 10.81 -14.39 -4.04
C ALA A 149 10.58 -13.51 -2.80
N ALA A 150 9.31 -13.36 -2.40
CA ALA A 150 8.95 -12.60 -1.20
C ALA A 150 9.50 -13.26 0.07
N CYS A 151 9.57 -14.59 0.16
CA CYS A 151 10.09 -15.29 1.34
C CYS A 151 11.52 -14.88 1.73
N THR A 152 12.38 -14.54 0.75
CA THR A 152 13.78 -14.16 1.00
C THR A 152 14.04 -12.67 0.85
N SER A 153 13.33 -12.01 -0.07
CA SER A 153 13.57 -10.62 -0.47
C SER A 153 12.37 -9.70 -0.22
N GLY A 154 11.38 -10.17 0.52
CA GLY A 154 10.19 -9.41 0.91
C GLY A 154 10.45 -8.38 2.01
N TYR A 155 9.36 -7.73 2.43
CA TYR A 155 9.41 -6.72 3.47
C TYR A 155 9.69 -7.34 4.84
N ASP A 156 10.51 -6.68 5.64
CA ASP A 156 10.72 -7.05 7.06
C ASP A 156 9.46 -6.82 7.89
N LYS A 157 8.73 -5.75 7.57
CA LYS A 157 7.55 -5.30 8.28
C LYS A 157 6.53 -4.74 7.30
N VAL A 158 5.26 -5.08 7.51
CA VAL A 158 4.13 -4.57 6.73
C VAL A 158 3.09 -4.00 7.68
N LEU A 159 2.65 -2.76 7.41
CA LEU A 159 1.53 -2.14 8.10
C LEU A 159 0.35 -2.04 7.13
N VAL A 160 -0.72 -2.78 7.43
CA VAL A 160 -2.00 -2.66 6.74
C VAL A 160 -2.89 -1.70 7.53
N ASP A 161 -2.95 -0.46 7.05
CA ASP A 161 -3.94 0.54 7.47
C ASP A 161 -5.18 0.41 6.59
N ALA A 162 -6.09 -0.48 6.99
CA ALA A 162 -7.21 -0.86 6.13
C ALA A 162 -8.32 0.20 6.16
N GLU A 163 -8.95 0.42 5.00
CA GLU A 163 -10.19 1.19 4.94
C GLU A 163 -11.24 0.50 5.84
N CYS A 164 -11.92 1.31 6.65
CA CYS A 164 -12.88 0.85 7.65
C CYS A 164 -14.22 1.60 7.49
N THR A 165 -15.25 1.27 8.26
CA THR A 165 -16.51 2.05 8.30
C THR A 165 -16.35 3.47 8.85
N HIS A 166 -15.21 3.77 9.47
CA HIS A 166 -14.81 5.04 10.08
C HIS A 166 -15.72 5.53 11.22
N ASP A 167 -16.50 4.62 11.80
CA ASP A 167 -17.38 4.82 12.95
C ASP A 167 -16.62 4.99 14.27
N GLY A 168 -15.33 4.66 14.33
CA GLY A 168 -14.50 4.93 15.51
C GLY A 168 -13.92 6.34 15.60
N SER A 169 -14.06 7.16 14.56
CA SER A 169 -13.48 8.51 14.54
C SER A 169 -14.54 9.58 14.80
N ILE A 170 -14.47 10.24 15.96
CA ILE A 170 -15.37 11.34 16.33
C ILE A 170 -15.40 12.43 15.24
N LYS A 171 -14.24 12.77 14.66
CA LYS A 171 -14.15 13.73 13.54
C LYS A 171 -14.82 13.24 12.26
N HIS A 172 -14.95 11.93 12.06
CA HIS A 172 -15.70 11.37 10.93
C HIS A 172 -17.19 11.33 11.23
N ILE A 173 -17.59 10.97 12.45
CA ILE A 173 -19.00 10.98 12.88
C ILE A 173 -19.58 12.40 12.83
N GLN A 174 -18.84 13.41 13.29
CA GLN A 174 -19.26 14.82 13.25
C GLN A 174 -19.61 15.31 11.84
N LYS A 175 -19.08 14.70 10.78
CA LYS A 175 -19.46 15.06 9.39
C LYS A 175 -20.93 14.78 9.10
N PHE A 176 -21.58 13.86 9.81
CA PHE A 176 -22.99 13.55 9.64
C PHE A 176 -23.94 14.61 10.20
N GLU A 177 -23.44 15.48 11.07
CA GLU A 177 -24.16 16.68 11.50
C GLU A 177 -24.41 17.62 10.30
N PHE A 178 -23.46 17.66 9.36
CA PHE A 178 -23.57 18.41 8.11
C PHE A 178 -24.13 17.59 6.93
N TRP A 179 -23.77 16.30 6.81
CA TRP A 179 -24.22 15.42 5.71
C TRP A 179 -25.64 14.88 5.90
N GLY A 180 -26.20 15.02 7.09
CA GLY A 180 -27.48 14.47 7.48
C GLY A 180 -27.38 13.03 8.01
N TRP A 181 -27.84 12.85 9.25
CA TRP A 181 -27.90 11.57 9.95
C TRP A 181 -28.71 10.49 9.22
N LYS A 182 -29.68 10.88 8.38
CA LYS A 182 -30.43 9.95 7.51
C LYS A 182 -29.55 9.22 6.49
N THR A 183 -28.34 9.70 6.22
CA THR A 183 -27.39 9.02 5.31
C THR A 183 -26.46 8.05 6.03
N LEU A 184 -26.51 7.97 7.36
CA LEU A 184 -25.68 7.09 8.19
C LEU A 184 -25.91 5.63 7.85
N ASP A 185 -27.16 5.18 7.76
CA ASP A 185 -27.50 3.79 7.43
C ASP A 185 -26.88 3.37 6.08
N ARG A 186 -27.01 4.22 5.06
CA ARG A 186 -26.45 3.93 3.73
C ARG A 186 -24.93 4.00 3.68
N ARG A 187 -24.30 4.87 4.48
CA ARG A 187 -22.85 5.14 4.43
C ARG A 187 -22.04 4.25 5.38
N VAL A 188 -22.64 3.78 6.47
CA VAL A 188 -21.97 3.06 7.57
C VAL A 188 -22.58 1.68 7.81
N LEU A 189 -23.92 1.52 7.76
CA LEU A 189 -24.60 0.26 8.12
C LEU A 189 -25.10 -0.57 6.91
N ASN A 190 -24.71 -0.21 5.69
CA ASN A 190 -25.16 -0.92 4.49
C ASN A 190 -24.48 -2.30 4.38
N VAL A 191 -25.28 -3.37 4.32
CA VAL A 191 -24.79 -4.77 4.34
C VAL A 191 -23.94 -5.14 3.13
N GLU A 192 -24.33 -4.75 1.90
CA GLU A 192 -23.54 -5.04 0.69
C GLU A 192 -22.21 -4.28 0.70
N ARG A 193 -22.23 -3.01 1.12
CA ARG A 193 -21.01 -2.21 1.30
C ARG A 193 -20.10 -2.80 2.37
N THR A 194 -20.67 -3.33 3.45
CA THR A 194 -19.93 -4.02 4.50
C THR A 194 -19.29 -5.30 3.97
N GLY A 195 -20.01 -6.11 3.20
CA GLY A 195 -19.45 -7.31 2.56
C GLY A 195 -18.27 -7.00 1.63
N ASN A 196 -18.39 -5.99 0.78
CA ASN A 196 -17.30 -5.54 -0.09
C ASN A 196 -16.10 -4.99 0.71
N LEU A 197 -16.36 -4.29 1.82
CA LEU A 197 -15.34 -3.77 2.71
C LEU A 197 -14.57 -4.90 3.40
N LEU A 198 -15.27 -5.92 3.90
CA LEU A 198 -14.65 -7.10 4.51
C LEU A 198 -13.80 -7.88 3.49
N HIS A 199 -14.28 -8.02 2.25
CA HIS A 199 -13.50 -8.65 1.18
C HIS A 199 -12.23 -7.85 0.85
N LEU A 200 -12.34 -6.51 0.79
CA LEU A 200 -11.20 -5.62 0.62
C LEU A 200 -10.21 -5.75 1.79
N GLN A 201 -10.68 -5.71 3.03
CA GLN A 201 -9.86 -5.84 4.24
C GLN A 201 -9.11 -7.17 4.28
N LEU A 202 -9.79 -8.28 3.97
CA LEU A 202 -9.16 -9.60 3.88
C LEU A 202 -8.14 -9.67 2.74
N GLY A 203 -8.44 -9.07 1.58
CA GLY A 203 -7.53 -8.99 0.45
C GLY A 203 -6.26 -8.21 0.77
N LEU A 204 -6.40 -7.06 1.46
CA LEU A 204 -5.27 -6.23 1.90
C LEU A 204 -4.40 -6.96 2.92
N LEU A 205 -5.03 -7.59 3.92
CA LEU A 205 -4.33 -8.39 4.93
C LEU A 205 -3.58 -9.55 4.29
N THR A 206 -4.25 -10.29 3.40
CA THR A 206 -3.66 -11.42 2.69
C THR A 206 -2.46 -11.00 1.85
N ASN A 207 -2.59 -9.94 1.05
CA ASN A 207 -1.49 -9.48 0.21
C ASN A 207 -0.34 -8.91 1.03
N GLY A 208 -0.65 -8.18 2.12
CA GLY A 208 0.36 -7.72 3.06
C GLY A 208 1.19 -8.88 3.64
N PHE A 209 0.55 -10.00 3.96
CA PHE A 209 1.25 -11.19 4.45
C PHE A 209 2.14 -11.83 3.38
N LYS A 210 1.64 -11.96 2.13
CA LYS A 210 2.43 -12.50 1.00
C LYS A 210 3.68 -11.69 0.69
N LEU A 211 3.64 -10.39 0.95
CA LEU A 211 4.76 -9.48 0.74
C LEU A 211 5.84 -9.57 1.84
N LEU A 212 5.56 -10.24 2.96
CA LEU A 212 6.55 -10.43 4.02
C LEU A 212 7.60 -11.46 3.63
N LYS A 213 8.84 -11.19 4.04
CA LYS A 213 9.86 -12.23 4.11
C LYS A 213 9.58 -13.19 5.28
N THR A 214 10.18 -14.37 5.24
CA THR A 214 10.10 -15.33 6.34
C THR A 214 10.61 -14.69 7.64
N GLY A 215 9.82 -14.79 8.71
CA GLY A 215 10.11 -14.16 10.00
C GLY A 215 9.79 -12.66 10.08
N GLY A 216 9.24 -12.05 9.01
CA GLY A 216 8.74 -10.69 9.03
C GLY A 216 7.48 -10.52 9.89
N SER A 217 7.12 -9.28 10.20
CA SER A 217 5.96 -8.96 11.04
C SER A 217 4.91 -8.14 10.29
N LEU A 218 3.63 -8.51 10.44
CA LEU A 218 2.51 -7.74 9.89
C LEU A 218 1.70 -7.11 11.01
N VAL A 219 1.36 -5.83 10.87
CA VAL A 219 0.38 -5.16 11.70
C VAL A 219 -0.85 -4.85 10.87
N TYR A 220 -2.00 -5.41 11.26
CA TYR A 220 -3.30 -5.05 10.70
C TYR A 220 -3.95 -4.03 11.64
N SER A 221 -4.42 -2.91 11.09
CA SER A 221 -5.08 -1.86 11.86
C SER A 221 -6.28 -1.31 11.11
N THR A 222 -7.34 -1.04 11.86
CA THR A 222 -8.52 -0.32 11.41
C THR A 222 -8.79 0.85 12.35
N CYS A 223 -9.80 1.64 12.01
CA CYS A 223 -10.27 2.80 12.75
C CYS A 223 -11.70 2.65 13.28
N SER A 224 -12.26 1.43 13.23
CA SER A 224 -13.60 1.15 13.76
C SER A 224 -13.47 0.91 15.26
N SER A 225 -13.94 1.86 16.06
CA SER A 225 -13.92 1.76 17.52
C SER A 225 -15.27 1.23 18.00
N CYS A 226 -15.22 0.33 18.97
CA CYS A 226 -16.35 -0.04 19.79
C CYS A 226 -16.80 1.17 20.63
N HIS A 227 -17.92 1.81 20.27
CA HIS A 227 -18.66 2.56 21.30
C HIS A 227 -19.45 1.54 22.12
N HIS A 228 -18.94 1.27 23.31
CA HIS A 228 -19.64 0.59 24.40
C HIS A 228 -20.72 1.52 25.00
N MET A 229 -21.47 2.24 24.16
CA MET A 229 -22.63 3.00 24.56
C MET A 229 -23.82 2.54 23.73
N THR A 230 -24.84 2.11 24.46
CA THR A 230 -26.13 1.51 24.06
C THR A 230 -26.08 -0.01 23.87
N ASN A 231 -27.04 -0.69 24.53
CA ASN A 231 -27.37 -2.12 24.43
C ASN A 231 -27.87 -2.49 23.01
N SER A 232 -27.17 -2.07 21.95
CA SER A 232 -27.55 -2.33 20.57
C SER A 232 -26.62 -3.40 19.99
N LEU A 233 -27.15 -4.63 19.89
CA LEU A 233 -26.48 -5.82 19.31
C LEU A 233 -25.87 -5.56 17.91
N SER A 234 -26.39 -4.57 17.18
CA SER A 234 -25.97 -4.23 15.82
C SER A 234 -24.56 -3.64 15.72
N TRP A 235 -24.17 -2.74 16.64
CA TRP A 235 -22.88 -2.02 16.56
C TRP A 235 -21.68 -2.87 16.98
N ASN A 236 -21.86 -3.74 17.98
CA ASN A 236 -20.80 -4.66 18.42
C ASN A 236 -20.47 -5.68 17.30
N SER A 237 -21.47 -6.10 16.53
CA SER A 237 -21.32 -7.00 15.40
C SER A 237 -20.44 -6.42 14.27
N LEU A 238 -20.55 -5.11 13.99
CA LEU A 238 -19.81 -4.47 12.91
C LEU A 238 -18.32 -4.27 13.23
N THR A 239 -18.00 -4.01 14.50
CA THR A 239 -16.60 -3.92 14.97
C THR A 239 -15.93 -5.28 14.94
N VAL A 240 -16.61 -6.31 15.46
CA VAL A 240 -16.12 -7.70 15.46
C VAL A 240 -15.92 -8.22 14.04
N ALA A 241 -16.83 -7.86 13.13
CA ALA A 241 -16.73 -8.25 11.73
C ALA A 241 -15.46 -7.72 11.05
N GLN A 242 -15.06 -6.46 11.30
CA GLN A 242 -13.93 -5.81 10.62
C GLN A 242 -12.57 -6.07 11.27
N ASN A 243 -12.54 -6.53 12.52
CA ASN A 243 -11.30 -6.81 13.25
C ASN A 243 -11.13 -8.31 13.45
N GLU A 244 -11.77 -8.88 14.47
CA GLU A 244 -11.58 -10.27 14.88
C GLU A 244 -11.94 -11.25 13.78
N ASN A 245 -13.07 -11.07 13.09
CA ASN A 245 -13.51 -12.01 12.05
C ASN A 245 -12.60 -11.98 10.82
N VAL A 246 -12.12 -10.80 10.39
CA VAL A 246 -11.15 -10.69 9.28
C VAL A 246 -9.86 -11.41 9.63
N VAL A 247 -9.34 -11.21 10.85
CA VAL A 247 -8.11 -11.86 11.32
C VAL A 247 -8.31 -13.38 11.46
N GLN A 248 -9.42 -13.83 12.05
CA GLN A 248 -9.72 -15.26 12.17
C GLN A 248 -9.86 -15.94 10.80
N GLN A 249 -10.56 -15.30 9.86
CA GLN A 249 -10.70 -15.81 8.51
C GLN A 249 -9.35 -15.88 7.80
N PHE A 250 -8.47 -14.90 8.00
CA PHE A 250 -7.11 -14.92 7.49
C PHE A 250 -6.30 -16.08 8.10
N LEU A 251 -6.28 -16.23 9.42
CA LEU A 251 -5.51 -17.27 10.11
C LEU A 251 -5.96 -18.69 9.73
N SER A 252 -7.26 -18.89 9.49
CA SER A 252 -7.77 -20.19 9.01
C SER A 252 -7.21 -20.59 7.64
N LYS A 253 -6.83 -19.60 6.81
CA LYS A 253 -6.25 -19.82 5.48
C LYS A 253 -4.72 -19.86 5.49
N TYR A 254 -4.08 -19.26 6.49
CA TYR A 254 -2.63 -19.16 6.60
C TYR A 254 -2.13 -19.67 7.97
N PRO A 255 -2.11 -21.01 8.19
CA PRO A 255 -1.66 -21.59 9.46
C PRO A 255 -0.20 -21.28 9.82
N SER A 256 0.61 -20.87 8.84
CA SER A 256 1.99 -20.43 9.04
C SER A 256 2.11 -19.05 9.71
N ALA A 257 1.01 -18.30 9.81
CA ALA A 257 0.99 -17.03 10.53
C ALA A 257 0.79 -17.29 12.03
N GLY A 258 1.82 -16.99 12.83
CA GLY A 258 1.67 -16.90 14.29
C GLY A 258 1.01 -15.58 14.71
N THR A 259 0.32 -15.56 15.84
CA THR A 259 -0.29 -14.34 16.40
C THR A 259 0.35 -13.94 17.72
N ASP A 260 0.97 -12.76 17.73
CA ASP A 260 1.21 -12.02 18.98
C ASP A 260 0.07 -11.00 19.12
N VAL A 261 -0.90 -11.27 20.00
CA VAL A 261 -2.03 -10.36 20.20
C VAL A 261 -1.55 -9.14 20.97
N LEU A 262 -1.35 -8.02 20.28
CA LEU A 262 -1.25 -6.71 20.92
C LEU A 262 -2.67 -6.31 21.37
N LEU A 263 -2.90 -6.34 22.69
CA LEU A 263 -4.09 -5.81 23.35
C LEU A 263 -4.41 -4.39 22.81
N PRO A 264 -5.70 -3.96 22.82
CA PRO A 264 -6.12 -2.70 22.23
C PRO A 264 -5.36 -1.52 22.87
N ALA A 265 -4.32 -1.07 22.17
CA ALA A 265 -3.67 0.19 22.47
C ALA A 265 -4.58 1.29 21.93
N PHE A 266 -5.19 2.03 22.84
CA PHE A 266 -5.81 3.32 22.52
C PHE A 266 -4.76 4.18 21.82
N ILE A 267 -4.97 4.44 20.52
CA ILE A 267 -4.32 5.55 19.79
C ILE A 267 -5.30 6.72 19.77
#